data_AF-A0AAE0T6K6-F1
#
_entry.id   AF-A0AAE0T6K6-F1
#
_cell.length_a   1.000
_cell.length_b   1.000
_cell.length_c   1.000
_cell.angle_alpha   90.00
_cell.angle_beta   90.00
_cell.angle_gamma   90.00
#
_symmetry.space_group_name_H-M   'P 1'
#
loop_
_entity.id
_entity.type
_entity.pdbx_description
1 polymer ?
#
loop_
_entity_poly.entity_id
_entity_poly.type
_entity_poly.pdbx_seq_one_letter_code
_entity_poly.pdbx_strand_id
1 'polypeptide(L)'
;MLQGEFGEILEMFRNSFPLSFLFFIPIFIIISPVSPVNAAHEFAIYRMQQFDLQGSQFGCKSSLINMEARPIDAKILTRRCIVAKLTDVTISKYRDLISQNAGGLLILLPQNLSALTEENKQHLQSLERDLLLEENGVMPVYFAWETPELIAVYDDINSATAGDQAATAVEALFNSASANGFQMVISGSQAKALSEFQITNIQGHLSGFGIEEQLPTIVVVAHYDAFGIAPGLSTGADSNGSGVVALLELARLLSKLYTNSRTHAKYPF
;
A
#
# COMPACT_ATOMS: atom_id res chain seq x y z
N MET A 1 -28.24 35.95 41.11
CA MET A 1 -29.20 34.96 40.57
C MET A 1 -28.48 33.85 39.79
N LEU A 2 -27.52 34.17 38.92
CA LEU A 2 -26.73 33.19 38.14
C LEU A 2 -25.82 32.23 38.94
N GLN A 3 -25.40 32.57 40.16
CA GLN A 3 -24.56 31.69 41.00
C GLN A 3 -25.35 30.54 41.68
N GLY A 4 -26.67 30.68 41.84
CA GLY A 4 -27.52 29.66 42.44
C GLY A 4 -27.82 28.51 41.47
N GLU A 5 -28.15 28.85 40.22
CA GLU A 5 -28.44 27.86 39.17
C GLU A 5 -27.24 26.96 38.84
N PHE A 6 -26.02 27.51 38.87
CA PHE A 6 -24.82 26.72 38.62
C PHE A 6 -24.52 25.71 39.74
N GLY A 7 -24.90 26.04 40.99
CA GLY A 7 -24.77 25.16 42.14
C GLY A 7 -25.77 24.00 42.11
N GLU A 8 -27.02 24.26 41.73
CA GLU A 8 -28.06 23.24 41.58
C GLU A 8 -27.76 22.26 40.44
N ILE A 9 -27.22 22.74 39.31
CA ILE A 9 -26.76 21.89 38.21
C ILE A 9 -25.63 20.96 38.68
N LEU A 10 -24.70 21.47 39.50
CA LEU A 10 -23.58 20.70 40.03
C LEU A 10 -24.02 19.63 41.05
N GLU A 11 -25.01 19.94 41.90
CA GLU A 11 -25.61 18.98 42.84
C GLU A 11 -26.42 17.89 42.13
N MET A 12 -27.12 18.23 41.04
CA MET A 12 -27.83 17.27 40.20
C MET A 12 -26.86 16.28 39.51
N PHE A 13 -25.69 16.77 39.08
CA PHE A 13 -24.61 15.91 38.60
C PHE A 13 -24.04 15.01 39.71
N ARG A 14 -23.98 15.46 40.96
CA ARG A 14 -23.38 14.69 42.07
C ARG A 14 -24.18 13.44 42.46
N ASN A 15 -25.51 13.52 42.46
CA ASN A 15 -26.40 12.42 42.86
C ASN A 15 -26.89 11.53 41.71
N SER A 16 -26.85 12.01 40.46
CA SER A 16 -27.30 11.27 39.26
C SER A 16 -26.19 11.06 38.23
N PHE A 17 -24.92 11.19 38.62
CA PHE A 17 -23.76 11.18 37.71
C PHE A 17 -23.81 10.12 36.60
N PRO A 18 -24.18 8.84 36.85
CA PRO A 18 -24.28 7.83 35.78
C PRO A 18 -25.51 8.02 34.87
N LEU A 19 -26.63 8.48 35.43
CA LEU A 19 -27.89 8.72 34.69
C LEU A 19 -27.81 9.99 33.84
N SER A 20 -27.09 11.01 34.28
CA SER A 20 -26.85 12.22 33.49
C SER A 20 -26.13 11.90 32.18
N PHE A 21 -25.13 11.01 32.18
CA PHE A 21 -24.45 10.57 30.95
C PHE A 21 -25.41 9.90 29.95
N LEU A 22 -26.41 9.17 30.42
CA LEU A 22 -27.42 8.51 29.59
C LEU A 22 -28.30 9.50 28.80
N PHE A 23 -28.49 10.72 29.29
CA PHE A 23 -29.24 11.77 28.58
C PHE A 23 -28.32 12.73 27.82
N PHE A 24 -27.19 13.12 28.40
CA PHE A 24 -26.28 14.07 27.77
C PHE A 24 -25.51 13.47 26.60
N ILE A 25 -25.03 12.22 26.67
CA ILE A 25 -24.28 11.61 25.55
C ILE A 25 -25.12 11.55 24.27
N PRO A 26 -26.37 11.03 24.27
CA PRO A 26 -27.20 11.03 23.05
C PRO A 26 -27.47 12.43 22.52
N ILE A 27 -27.73 13.40 23.40
CA ILE A 27 -27.95 14.80 23.01
C ILE A 27 -26.68 15.37 22.36
N PHE A 28 -25.50 15.12 22.93
CA PHE A 28 -24.23 15.53 22.34
C PHE A 28 -23.94 14.83 21.01
N ILE A 29 -24.31 13.55 20.85
CA ILE A 29 -24.17 12.82 19.58
C ILE A 29 -25.11 13.39 18.51
N ILE A 30 -26.34 13.78 18.86
CA ILE A 30 -27.33 14.36 17.92
C ILE A 30 -26.95 15.79 17.51
N ILE A 31 -26.44 16.59 18.45
CA ILE A 31 -26.02 17.98 18.19
C ILE A 31 -24.62 18.02 17.54
N SER A 32 -23.82 16.97 17.71
CA SER A 32 -22.50 16.87 17.07
C SER A 32 -22.65 16.91 15.55
N PRO A 33 -21.94 17.83 14.86
CA PRO A 33 -21.90 17.84 13.40
C PRO A 33 -21.21 16.59 12.82
N VAL A 34 -20.56 15.79 13.67
CA VAL A 34 -19.85 14.57 13.31
C VAL A 34 -20.75 13.37 13.59
N SER A 35 -21.33 12.78 12.54
CA SER A 35 -22.03 11.50 12.69
C SER A 35 -21.00 10.42 13.02
N PRO A 36 -21.14 9.67 14.13
CA PRO A 36 -20.17 8.64 14.51
C PRO A 36 -20.10 7.47 13.51
N VAL A 37 -21.08 7.38 12.59
CA VAL A 37 -21.16 6.35 11.55
C VAL A 37 -20.10 6.53 10.46
N ASN A 38 -19.65 7.76 10.18
CA ASN A 38 -18.62 8.03 9.16
C ASN A 38 -17.19 8.09 9.75
N ALA A 39 -16.98 7.61 10.98
CA ALA A 39 -15.69 7.72 11.67
C ALA A 39 -14.66 6.65 11.25
N ALA A 40 -15.10 5.56 10.61
CA ALA A 40 -14.24 4.47 10.18
C ALA A 40 -14.27 4.32 8.66
N HIS A 41 -13.09 4.36 8.04
CA HIS A 41 -12.92 4.16 6.61
C HIS A 41 -12.12 2.90 6.37
N GLU A 42 -12.65 2.02 5.53
CA GLU A 42 -11.97 0.80 5.09
C GLU A 42 -11.62 0.92 3.61
N PHE A 43 -10.37 0.63 3.27
CA PHE A 43 -9.87 0.69 1.91
C PHE A 43 -8.80 -0.39 1.67
N ALA A 44 -8.66 -0.80 0.41
CA ALA A 44 -7.69 -1.80 0.03
C ALA A 44 -6.26 -1.23 0.00
N ILE A 45 -5.31 -1.98 0.55
CA ILE A 45 -3.90 -1.65 0.55
C ILE A 45 -3.07 -2.78 -0.06
N TYR A 46 -1.95 -2.40 -0.66
CA TYR A 46 -0.97 -3.31 -1.22
C TYR A 46 0.33 -3.12 -0.49
N ARG A 47 0.88 -4.20 0.06
CA ARG A 47 2.13 -4.12 0.80
C ARG A 47 3.33 -4.18 -0.14
N MET A 48 4.37 -3.44 0.19
CA MET A 48 5.68 -3.58 -0.44
C MET A 48 6.25 -4.99 -0.23
N GLN A 49 6.90 -5.55 -1.24
CA GLN A 49 7.49 -6.88 -1.14
C GLN A 49 8.66 -6.94 -0.15
N GLN A 50 8.99 -8.16 0.25
CA GLN A 50 10.14 -8.50 1.07
C GLN A 50 10.82 -9.72 0.43
N PHE A 51 12.14 -9.69 0.31
CA PHE A 51 12.91 -10.83 -0.19
C PHE A 51 14.32 -10.82 0.39
N ASP A 52 14.88 -12.01 0.54
CA ASP A 52 16.24 -12.19 1.04
C ASP A 52 17.11 -12.67 -0.13
N LEU A 53 18.20 -11.93 -0.40
CA LEU A 53 19.16 -12.24 -1.46
C LEU A 53 20.54 -12.40 -0.83
N GLN A 54 21.13 -13.61 -0.94
CA GLN A 54 22.47 -13.92 -0.42
C GLN A 54 22.68 -13.58 1.07
N GLY A 55 21.61 -13.62 1.87
CA GLY A 55 21.64 -13.30 3.30
C GLY A 55 21.36 -11.83 3.64
N SER A 56 21.34 -10.94 2.64
CA SER A 56 20.87 -9.56 2.78
C SER A 56 19.36 -9.49 2.58
N GLN A 57 18.70 -8.64 3.36
CA GLN A 57 17.24 -8.53 3.40
C GLN A 57 16.80 -7.23 2.75
N PHE A 58 15.89 -7.34 1.79
CA PHE A 58 15.39 -6.24 0.99
C PHE A 58 13.88 -6.05 1.20
N GLY A 59 13.42 -4.81 1.07
CA GLY A 59 12.02 -4.44 1.24
C GLY A 59 11.58 -4.32 2.70
N CYS A 60 10.30 -4.57 3.01
CA CYS A 60 9.72 -4.27 4.33
C CYS A 60 9.36 -5.51 5.15
N LYS A 61 9.88 -5.67 6.38
CA LYS A 61 9.64 -6.86 7.21
C LYS A 61 8.43 -6.79 8.14
N SER A 62 8.10 -5.61 8.65
CA SER A 62 6.90 -5.44 9.46
C SER A 62 5.66 -5.40 8.56
N SER A 63 4.51 -5.74 9.13
CA SER A 63 3.22 -5.63 8.42
C SER A 63 2.05 -5.26 9.33
N LEU A 64 2.32 -4.91 10.59
CA LEU A 64 1.30 -4.47 11.52
C LEU A 64 1.42 -2.97 11.70
N ILE A 65 0.31 -2.27 11.48
CA ILE A 65 0.17 -0.85 11.82
C ILE A 65 -1.03 -0.74 12.73
N ASN A 66 -0.81 -0.08 13.86
CA ASN A 66 -1.85 0.35 14.80
C ASN A 66 -1.39 1.67 15.42
N MET A 67 -1.38 2.72 14.60
CA MET A 67 -0.71 3.98 14.91
C MET A 67 -1.46 5.17 14.34
N GLU A 68 -1.31 6.32 14.99
CA GLU A 68 -1.87 7.59 14.52
C GLU A 68 -1.27 7.98 13.16
N ALA A 69 -2.13 8.41 12.23
CA ALA A 69 -1.78 8.90 10.92
C ALA A 69 -1.21 10.31 11.03
N ARG A 70 -0.08 10.57 10.36
CA ARG A 70 0.53 11.90 10.27
C ARG A 70 1.01 12.17 8.85
N PRO A 71 1.06 13.44 8.43
CA PRO A 71 1.62 13.77 7.14
C PRO A 71 3.14 13.62 7.13
N ILE A 72 3.73 13.55 5.94
CA ILE A 72 5.17 13.36 5.75
C ILE A 72 6.03 14.47 6.35
N ASP A 73 5.50 15.69 6.44
CA ASP A 73 6.22 16.86 6.95
C ASP A 73 5.92 17.14 8.45
N ALA A 74 5.34 16.18 9.18
CA ALA A 74 5.08 16.34 10.60
C ALA A 74 6.37 16.40 11.44
N LYS A 75 6.34 17.18 12.53
CA LYS A 75 7.51 17.35 13.43
C LYS A 75 7.86 16.09 14.21
N ILE A 76 6.86 15.26 14.53
CA ILE A 76 7.01 14.04 15.34
C ILE A 76 6.56 12.85 14.51
N LEU A 77 7.53 12.06 14.03
CA LEU A 77 7.29 10.90 13.16
C LEU A 77 7.41 9.56 13.91
N THR A 78 8.08 9.55 15.06
CA THR A 78 8.33 8.34 15.85
C THR A 78 7.03 7.63 16.21
N ARG A 79 6.91 6.34 15.85
CA ARG A 79 5.72 5.51 16.08
C ARG A 79 4.42 6.09 15.49
N ARG A 80 4.51 6.82 14.38
CA ARG A 80 3.38 7.31 13.59
C ARG A 80 3.30 6.60 12.25
N CYS A 81 2.09 6.45 11.71
CA CYS A 81 1.88 6.00 10.34
C CYS A 81 1.88 7.22 9.42
N ILE A 82 2.88 7.32 8.56
CA ILE A 82 3.02 8.47 7.67
C ILE A 82 2.16 8.26 6.44
N VAL A 83 1.35 9.26 6.07
CA VAL A 83 0.54 9.25 4.86
C VAL A 83 1.09 10.30 3.90
N ALA A 84 1.39 9.90 2.67
CA ALA A 84 2.00 10.77 1.67
C ALA A 84 1.48 10.43 0.27
N LYS A 85 1.39 11.43 -0.61
CA LYS A 85 1.21 11.19 -2.04
C LYS A 85 2.51 10.70 -2.67
N LEU A 86 2.41 9.91 -3.73
CA LEU A 86 3.55 9.38 -4.45
C LEU A 86 4.56 10.46 -4.89
N THR A 87 4.07 11.64 -5.27
CA THR A 87 4.89 12.78 -5.69
C THR A 87 5.75 13.36 -4.57
N ASP A 88 5.31 13.22 -3.32
CA ASP A 88 5.93 13.86 -2.16
C ASP A 88 6.98 12.96 -1.51
N VAL A 89 7.03 11.68 -1.93
CA VAL A 89 7.95 10.67 -1.43
C VAL A 89 9.22 10.66 -2.26
N THR A 90 10.35 10.77 -1.56
CA THR A 90 11.69 10.61 -2.13
C THR A 90 12.47 9.59 -1.30
N ILE A 91 13.55 9.03 -1.85
CA ILE A 91 14.42 8.12 -1.09
C ILE A 91 15.06 8.81 0.13
N SER A 92 15.38 10.10 0.03
CA SER A 92 15.89 10.89 1.15
C SER A 92 14.88 10.97 2.30
N LYS A 93 13.64 11.37 1.99
CA LYS A 93 12.56 11.43 2.98
C LYS A 93 12.29 10.05 3.58
N TYR A 94 12.29 8.99 2.77
CA TYR A 94 12.12 7.64 3.25
C TYR A 94 13.18 7.24 4.29
N ARG A 95 14.46 7.55 4.02
CA ARG A 95 15.56 7.32 4.98
C ARG A 95 15.40 8.17 6.24
N ASP A 96 14.94 9.41 6.10
CA ASP A 96 14.64 10.28 7.25
C ASP A 96 13.54 9.67 8.12
N LEU A 97 12.47 9.12 7.52
CA LEU A 97 11.41 8.40 8.25
C LEU A 97 11.94 7.19 9.03
N ILE A 98 12.83 6.41 8.42
CA ILE A 98 13.48 5.28 9.10
C ILE A 98 14.33 5.78 10.27
N SER A 99 15.14 6.81 10.07
CA SER A 99 16.01 7.37 11.11
C SER A 99 15.22 7.92 12.31
N GLN A 100 14.03 8.45 12.07
CA GLN A 100 13.11 8.95 13.10
C GLN A 100 12.23 7.85 13.72
N ASN A 101 12.45 6.60 13.34
CA ASN A 101 11.70 5.44 13.82
C ASN A 101 10.19 5.58 13.57
N ALA A 102 9.84 6.00 12.36
CA ALA A 102 8.46 6.03 11.90
C ALA A 102 7.85 4.62 11.93
N GLY A 103 6.56 4.55 12.22
CA GLY A 103 5.83 3.31 12.44
C GLY A 103 5.41 2.59 11.17
N GLY A 104 5.27 3.33 10.08
CA GLY A 104 4.86 2.84 8.78
C GLY A 104 4.68 3.99 7.79
N LEU A 105 4.63 3.65 6.51
CA LEU A 105 4.39 4.60 5.43
C LEU A 105 3.27 4.08 4.53
N LEU A 106 2.24 4.89 4.33
CA LEU A 106 1.18 4.71 3.36
C LEU A 106 1.37 5.71 2.22
N ILE A 107 1.59 5.18 1.02
CA ILE A 107 1.77 5.95 -0.21
C ILE A 107 0.48 5.91 -1.01
N LEU A 108 -0.07 7.09 -1.30
CA LEU A 108 -1.25 7.25 -2.13
C LEU A 108 -0.84 7.29 -3.61
N LEU A 109 -1.43 6.39 -4.39
CA LEU A 109 -1.18 6.21 -5.82
C LEU A 109 -2.30 6.86 -6.64
N PRO A 110 -1.97 7.65 -7.68
CA PRO A 110 -2.98 8.25 -8.54
C PRO A 110 -3.69 7.17 -9.35
N GLN A 111 -5.01 7.31 -9.56
CA GLN A 111 -5.85 6.32 -10.25
C GLN A 111 -5.38 5.95 -11.67
N ASN A 112 -4.66 6.86 -12.34
CA ASN A 112 -4.22 6.67 -13.71
C ASN A 112 -2.72 6.91 -13.86
N LEU A 113 -1.93 5.84 -13.70
CA LEU A 113 -0.47 5.89 -13.88
C LEU A 113 -0.06 6.21 -15.32
N SER A 114 -0.88 5.86 -16.32
CA SER A 114 -0.58 6.13 -17.74
C SER A 114 -0.66 7.61 -18.09
N ALA A 115 -1.49 8.37 -17.36
CA ALA A 115 -1.69 9.81 -17.56
C ALA A 115 -0.62 10.68 -16.86
N LEU A 116 0.36 10.08 -16.18
CA LEU A 116 1.44 10.81 -15.54
C LEU A 116 2.32 11.54 -16.55
N THR A 117 2.86 12.69 -16.14
CA THR A 117 3.92 13.38 -16.90
C THR A 117 5.18 12.52 -16.95
N GLU A 118 6.00 12.71 -17.98
CA GLU A 118 7.25 11.95 -18.13
C GLU A 118 8.21 12.15 -16.96
N GLU A 119 8.24 13.34 -16.36
CA GLU A 119 9.00 13.62 -15.13
C GLU A 119 8.51 12.76 -13.96
N ASN A 120 7.20 12.69 -13.73
CA ASN A 120 6.62 11.88 -12.66
C ASN A 120 6.82 10.37 -12.89
N LYS A 121 6.82 9.92 -14.16
CA LYS A 121 7.14 8.53 -14.50
C LYS A 121 8.60 8.20 -14.18
N GLN A 122 9.54 9.08 -14.52
CA GLN A 122 10.95 8.91 -14.19
C GLN A 122 11.18 8.92 -12.68
N HIS A 123 10.54 9.84 -11.97
CA HIS A 123 10.55 9.88 -10.51
C HIS A 123 10.06 8.56 -9.91
N LEU A 124 8.90 8.06 -10.36
CA LEU A 124 8.33 6.79 -9.91
C LEU A 124 9.29 5.62 -10.16
N GLN A 125 9.85 5.50 -11.36
CA GLN A 125 10.80 4.43 -11.70
C GLN A 125 12.07 4.48 -10.84
N SER A 126 12.60 5.68 -10.59
CA SER A 126 13.76 5.86 -9.72
C SER A 126 13.44 5.49 -8.27
N LEU A 127 12.30 5.96 -7.75
CA LEU A 127 11.84 5.71 -6.40
C LEU A 127 11.58 4.21 -6.18
N GLU A 128 10.91 3.54 -7.12
CA GLU A 128 10.66 2.10 -7.07
C GLU A 128 11.98 1.32 -6.97
N ARG A 129 12.94 1.61 -7.85
CA ARG A 129 14.25 0.95 -7.84
C ARG A 129 14.98 1.18 -6.52
N ASP A 130 15.03 2.42 -6.06
CA ASP A 130 15.81 2.79 -4.89
C ASP A 130 15.19 2.21 -3.60
N LEU A 131 13.85 2.20 -3.49
CA LEU A 131 13.14 1.53 -2.38
C LEU A 131 13.37 0.02 -2.39
N LEU A 132 13.37 -0.62 -3.57
CA LEU A 132 13.60 -2.06 -3.69
C LEU A 132 15.02 -2.50 -3.29
N LEU A 133 16.00 -1.64 -3.53
CA LEU A 133 17.40 -1.88 -3.20
C LEU A 133 17.73 -1.47 -1.76
N GLU A 134 16.80 -0.87 -1.01
CA GLU A 134 17.07 -0.49 0.36
C GLU A 134 17.17 -1.74 1.24
N GLU A 135 18.35 -1.92 1.83
CA GLU A 135 18.65 -3.02 2.74
C GLU A 135 18.05 -2.76 4.13
N ASN A 136 17.62 -3.83 4.79
CA ASN A 136 17.15 -3.81 6.18
C ASN A 136 15.95 -2.88 6.44
N GLY A 137 15.00 -2.78 5.50
CA GLY A 137 13.75 -2.05 5.70
C GLY A 137 12.88 -2.65 6.82
N VAL A 138 12.96 -2.08 8.03
CA VAL A 138 12.14 -2.50 9.16
C VAL A 138 10.74 -1.88 9.09
N MET A 139 10.64 -0.65 8.57
CA MET A 139 9.39 0.10 8.48
C MET A 139 8.46 -0.51 7.42
N PRO A 140 7.19 -0.81 7.75
CA PRO A 140 6.24 -1.31 6.77
C PRO A 140 5.84 -0.21 5.78
N VAL A 141 5.80 -0.55 4.49
CA VAL A 141 5.37 0.35 3.42
C VAL A 141 4.17 -0.24 2.70
N TYR A 142 3.14 0.58 2.53
CA TYR A 142 1.89 0.24 1.87
C TYR A 142 1.56 1.24 0.78
N PHE A 143 0.82 0.77 -0.20
CA PHE A 143 0.30 1.54 -1.31
C PHE A 143 -1.21 1.42 -1.34
N ALA A 144 -1.90 2.53 -1.58
CA ALA A 144 -3.34 2.54 -1.78
C ALA A 144 -3.67 3.45 -2.97
N TRP A 145 -4.66 3.07 -3.76
CA TRP A 145 -5.17 3.96 -4.80
C TRP A 145 -5.92 5.13 -4.17
N GLU A 146 -5.72 6.32 -4.73
CA GLU A 146 -6.40 7.53 -4.32
C GLU A 146 -7.91 7.42 -4.57
N THR A 147 -8.70 7.33 -3.50
CA THR A 147 -10.17 7.47 -3.57
C THR A 147 -10.59 8.83 -3.03
N PRO A 148 -11.77 9.36 -3.40
CA PRO A 148 -12.26 10.63 -2.88
C PRO A 148 -12.28 10.67 -1.34
N GLU A 149 -12.62 9.55 -0.71
CA GLU A 149 -12.68 9.40 0.75
C GLU A 149 -11.27 9.43 1.36
N LEU A 150 -10.32 8.70 0.75
CA LEU A 150 -8.93 8.65 1.23
C LEU A 150 -8.20 9.98 1.04
N ILE A 151 -8.53 10.72 -0.04
CA ILE A 151 -8.04 12.08 -0.26
C ILE A 151 -8.61 13.02 0.80
N ALA A 152 -9.91 12.95 1.11
CA ALA A 152 -10.50 13.76 2.17
C ALA A 152 -9.82 13.52 3.52
N VAL A 153 -9.55 12.26 3.87
CA VAL A 153 -8.78 11.89 5.07
C VAL A 153 -7.36 12.46 5.02
N TYR A 154 -6.68 12.39 3.87
CA TYR A 154 -5.34 12.96 3.70
C TYR A 154 -5.33 14.48 3.90
N ASP A 155 -6.30 15.19 3.33
CA ASP A 155 -6.43 16.63 3.46
C ASP A 155 -6.77 17.03 4.91
N ASP A 156 -7.60 16.26 5.59
CA ASP A 156 -7.90 16.43 7.02
C ASP A 156 -6.64 16.22 7.89
N ILE A 157 -5.84 15.19 7.63
CA ILE A 157 -4.57 14.93 8.33
C ILE A 157 -3.57 16.09 8.15
N ASN A 158 -3.49 16.63 6.92
CA ASN A 158 -2.64 17.78 6.61
C ASN A 158 -3.11 19.05 7.33
N SER A 159 -4.43 19.32 7.33
CA SER A 159 -4.99 20.50 7.98
C SER A 159 -4.88 20.43 9.52
N ALA A 160 -5.03 19.23 10.11
CA ALA A 160 -4.90 19.00 11.55
C ALA A 160 -3.48 19.28 12.07
N THR A 161 -2.45 19.07 11.24
CA THR A 161 -1.05 19.27 11.62
C THR A 161 -0.69 20.77 11.73
N ALA A 162 -1.46 21.66 11.12
CA ALA A 162 -1.34 23.10 11.36
C ALA A 162 -1.63 23.49 12.83
N GLY A 163 -2.38 22.65 13.57
CA GLY A 163 -2.70 22.84 14.98
C GLY A 163 -1.53 22.60 15.95
N ASP A 164 -0.49 21.84 15.54
CA ASP A 164 0.75 21.61 16.32
C ASP A 164 1.67 22.85 16.36
N GLN A 165 1.23 23.98 15.80
CA GLN A 165 1.87 25.29 15.89
C GLN A 165 1.16 26.23 16.88
N ALA A 166 0.35 25.71 17.81
CA ALA A 166 -0.29 26.50 18.84
C ALA A 166 0.74 27.31 19.65
N ALA A 167 0.55 28.63 19.72
CA ALA A 167 1.46 29.52 20.43
C ALA A 167 1.24 29.49 21.95
N THR A 168 0.10 28.95 22.40
CA THR A 168 -0.31 28.95 23.82
C THR A 168 -0.89 27.60 24.28
N ALA A 169 -0.80 27.32 25.58
CA ALA A 169 -1.26 26.05 26.17
C ALA A 169 -2.80 25.85 26.11
N VAL A 170 -3.58 26.93 26.10
CA VAL A 170 -5.05 26.87 25.96
C VAL A 170 -5.44 26.56 24.51
N GLU A 171 -4.74 27.17 23.56
CA GLU A 171 -4.90 26.87 22.13
C GLU A 171 -4.47 25.43 21.81
N ALA A 172 -3.41 24.93 22.44
CA ALA A 172 -3.03 23.52 22.33
C ALA A 172 -4.10 22.56 22.88
N LEU A 173 -4.81 22.92 23.95
CA LEU A 173 -5.93 22.13 24.50
C LEU A 173 -7.20 22.21 23.64
N PHE A 174 -7.50 23.38 23.07
CA PHE A 174 -8.62 23.52 22.15
C PHE A 174 -8.35 22.80 20.83
N ASN A 175 -7.13 22.91 20.31
CA ASN A 175 -6.68 22.22 19.11
C ASN A 175 -6.58 20.71 19.34
N SER A 176 -6.22 20.24 20.53
CA SER A 176 -6.23 18.79 20.82
C SER A 176 -7.64 18.22 20.96
N ALA A 177 -8.61 19.02 21.41
CA ALA A 177 -10.02 18.65 21.47
C ALA A 177 -10.71 18.66 20.09
N SER A 178 -10.21 19.47 19.14
CA SER A 178 -10.73 19.58 17.77
C SER A 178 -9.90 18.84 16.72
N ALA A 179 -8.69 18.37 17.05
CA ALA A 179 -7.85 17.60 16.15
C ALA A 179 -8.46 16.22 15.95
N ASN A 180 -8.97 15.98 14.74
CA ASN A 180 -9.34 14.65 14.28
C ASN A 180 -8.07 13.81 14.09
N GLY A 181 -7.63 13.16 15.16
CA GLY A 181 -6.54 12.18 15.09
C GLY A 181 -7.01 10.92 14.39
N PHE A 182 -6.59 10.72 13.14
CA PHE A 182 -6.86 9.46 12.44
C PHE A 182 -5.92 8.38 12.96
N GLN A 183 -6.46 7.18 13.18
CA GLN A 183 -5.68 6.01 13.56
C GLN A 183 -5.75 4.98 12.44
N MET A 184 -4.58 4.56 11.96
CA MET A 184 -4.45 3.54 10.92
C MET A 184 -4.30 2.19 11.60
N VAL A 185 -5.15 1.25 11.21
CA VAL A 185 -5.14 -0.12 11.72
C VAL A 185 -5.16 -1.08 10.54
N ILE A 186 -4.23 -2.04 10.57
CA ILE A 186 -4.18 -3.11 9.57
C ILE A 186 -4.68 -4.40 10.19
N SER A 187 -5.75 -4.95 9.62
CA SER A 187 -6.44 -6.17 10.10
C SER A 187 -5.77 -7.48 9.65
N GLY A 188 -4.55 -7.43 9.12
CA GLY A 188 -3.82 -8.57 8.56
C GLY A 188 -2.82 -9.22 9.53
N SER A 189 -2.52 -10.51 9.33
CA SER A 189 -1.49 -11.21 10.09
C SER A 189 -0.07 -10.80 9.68
N GLN A 190 0.91 -11.02 10.56
CA GLN A 190 2.31 -10.75 10.25
C GLN A 190 2.80 -11.59 9.06
N ALA A 191 3.66 -11.00 8.22
CA ALA A 191 4.35 -11.73 7.16
C ALA A 191 5.10 -12.95 7.70
N LYS A 192 4.96 -14.09 7.01
CA LYS A 192 5.75 -15.29 7.29
C LYS A 192 6.61 -15.62 6.08
N ALA A 193 7.86 -16.03 6.32
CA ALA A 193 8.73 -16.53 5.27
C ALA A 193 8.14 -17.81 4.66
N LEU A 194 8.12 -17.86 3.33
CA LEU A 194 7.74 -19.04 2.55
C LEU A 194 9.02 -19.80 2.22
N SER A 195 9.20 -20.98 2.82
CA SER A 195 10.38 -21.83 2.58
C SER A 195 10.29 -22.61 1.27
N GLU A 196 9.08 -22.93 0.83
CA GLU A 196 8.81 -23.65 -0.41
C GLU A 196 7.63 -22.99 -1.11
N PHE A 197 7.83 -22.58 -2.35
CA PHE A 197 6.77 -22.06 -3.22
C PHE A 197 6.74 -22.87 -4.51
N GLN A 198 5.55 -23.30 -4.91
CA GLN A 198 5.36 -24.03 -6.16
C GLN A 198 5.19 -23.03 -7.29
N ILE A 199 6.11 -23.07 -8.26
CA ILE A 199 5.99 -22.32 -9.53
C ILE A 199 5.40 -23.25 -10.58
N THR A 200 4.36 -22.79 -11.27
CA THR A 200 3.79 -23.52 -12.41
C THR A 200 4.33 -22.94 -13.70
N ASN A 201 4.93 -23.78 -14.53
CA ASN A 201 5.38 -23.41 -15.87
C ASN A 201 4.45 -24.01 -16.92
N ILE A 202 4.29 -23.31 -18.04
CA ILE A 202 3.59 -23.82 -19.22
C ILE A 202 4.65 -24.37 -20.17
N GLN A 203 4.49 -25.62 -20.59
CA GLN A 203 5.36 -26.27 -21.56
C GLN A 203 4.53 -26.85 -22.71
N GLY A 204 5.06 -26.74 -23.92
CA GLY A 204 4.55 -27.40 -25.12
C GLY A 204 5.70 -28.12 -25.81
N HIS A 205 5.39 -29.20 -26.54
CA HIS A 205 6.37 -30.01 -27.25
C HIS A 205 5.83 -30.37 -28.64
N LEU A 206 6.68 -30.20 -29.65
CA LEU A 206 6.42 -30.58 -31.04
C LEU A 206 7.52 -31.53 -31.50
N SER A 207 7.13 -32.77 -31.83
CA SER A 207 8.06 -33.81 -32.26
C SER A 207 8.68 -33.49 -33.62
N GLY A 208 9.99 -33.70 -33.74
CA GLY A 208 10.73 -33.56 -34.99
C GLY A 208 10.58 -34.78 -35.91
N PHE A 209 10.98 -34.61 -37.17
CA PHE A 209 11.00 -35.70 -38.15
C PHE A 209 12.22 -36.61 -37.95
N GLY A 210 12.05 -37.74 -37.27
CA GLY A 210 13.11 -38.74 -37.05
C GLY A 210 12.97 -39.49 -35.72
N ILE A 211 14.08 -40.06 -35.25
CA ILE A 211 14.15 -40.69 -33.91
C ILE A 211 14.47 -39.57 -32.91
N GLU A 212 13.49 -39.25 -32.06
CA GLU A 212 13.50 -38.08 -31.16
C GLU A 212 14.74 -38.02 -30.26
N GLU A 213 15.16 -39.16 -29.71
CA GLU A 213 16.32 -39.31 -28.80
C GLU A 213 17.68 -38.93 -29.44
N GLN A 214 17.74 -38.85 -30.78
CA GLN A 214 18.95 -38.54 -31.54
C GLN A 214 18.94 -37.14 -32.13
N LEU A 215 17.86 -36.37 -31.93
CA LEU A 215 17.68 -35.04 -32.50
C LEU A 215 17.99 -33.95 -31.45
N PRO A 216 18.75 -32.90 -31.80
CA PRO A 216 18.87 -31.74 -30.93
C PRO A 216 17.52 -31.03 -30.81
N THR A 217 17.09 -30.75 -29.58
CA THR A 217 15.83 -30.04 -29.30
C THR A 217 16.07 -28.54 -29.21
N ILE A 218 15.20 -27.77 -29.86
CA ILE A 218 15.23 -26.31 -29.80
C ILE A 218 14.19 -25.87 -28.75
N VAL A 219 14.60 -25.14 -27.72
CA VAL A 219 13.67 -24.63 -26.72
C VAL A 219 13.42 -23.15 -26.95
N VAL A 220 12.16 -22.77 -27.14
CA VAL A 220 11.73 -21.37 -27.18
C VAL A 220 11.13 -21.02 -25.83
N VAL A 221 11.73 -20.06 -25.12
CA VAL A 221 11.33 -19.67 -23.76
C VAL A 221 10.79 -18.25 -23.77
N ALA A 222 9.72 -18.02 -23.02
CA ALA A 222 9.23 -16.70 -22.67
C ALA A 222 9.03 -16.62 -21.16
N HIS A 223 9.32 -15.46 -20.57
CA HIS A 223 9.05 -15.20 -19.16
C HIS A 223 7.57 -14.84 -19.00
N TYR A 224 6.87 -15.51 -18.08
CA TYR A 224 5.48 -15.19 -17.72
C TYR A 224 5.40 -14.75 -16.26
N ASP A 225 6.15 -13.72 -15.94
CA ASP A 225 6.22 -13.11 -14.62
C ASP A 225 6.04 -11.60 -14.71
N ALA A 226 5.69 -11.02 -13.58
CA ALA A 226 5.65 -9.58 -13.38
C ALA A 226 6.34 -9.30 -12.05
N PHE A 227 7.24 -8.33 -12.04
CA PHE A 227 7.96 -7.91 -10.86
C PHE A 227 7.72 -6.41 -10.62
N GLY A 228 7.53 -6.03 -9.36
CA GLY A 228 7.32 -4.64 -8.98
C GLY A 228 7.34 -4.48 -7.47
N ILE A 229 7.42 -3.24 -6.99
CA ILE A 229 7.53 -2.93 -5.57
C ILE A 229 6.41 -3.50 -4.70
N ALA A 230 5.20 -3.55 -5.25
CA ALA A 230 4.05 -4.20 -4.64
C ALA A 230 3.54 -5.29 -5.61
N PRO A 231 3.71 -6.59 -5.28
CA PRO A 231 3.36 -7.68 -6.19
C PRO A 231 1.90 -7.65 -6.65
N GLY A 232 0.97 -7.25 -5.78
CA GLY A 232 -0.44 -7.12 -6.12
C GLY A 232 -0.77 -5.98 -7.09
N LEU A 233 0.17 -5.08 -7.35
CA LEU A 233 0.05 -3.98 -8.33
C LEU A 233 0.90 -4.20 -9.59
N SER A 234 1.75 -5.23 -9.61
CA SER A 234 2.65 -5.47 -10.73
C SER A 234 1.88 -5.99 -11.95
N THR A 235 1.90 -5.21 -13.04
CA THR A 235 1.32 -5.61 -14.33
C THR A 235 2.44 -5.91 -15.33
N GLY A 236 2.59 -7.18 -15.71
CA GLY A 236 3.66 -7.63 -16.62
C GLY A 236 3.34 -7.54 -18.12
N ALA A 237 2.19 -6.95 -18.50
CA ALA A 237 1.67 -7.03 -19.87
C ALA A 237 2.65 -6.48 -20.93
N ASP A 238 3.21 -5.30 -20.70
CA ASP A 238 4.15 -4.64 -21.62
C ASP A 238 5.63 -4.99 -21.36
N SER A 239 5.91 -5.74 -20.28
CA SER A 239 7.27 -6.17 -19.94
C SER A 239 7.56 -7.57 -20.48
N ASN A 240 6.84 -8.58 -19.97
CA ASN A 240 7.08 -9.99 -20.30
C ASN A 240 5.86 -10.66 -20.98
N GLY A 241 4.65 -10.12 -20.79
CA GLY A 241 3.41 -10.65 -21.33
C GLY A 241 3.37 -10.69 -22.87
N SER A 242 3.95 -9.68 -23.53
CA SER A 242 4.05 -9.62 -24.99
C SER A 242 4.84 -10.81 -25.57
N GLY A 243 5.91 -11.24 -24.91
CA GLY A 243 6.69 -12.42 -25.30
C GLY A 243 5.87 -13.72 -25.22
N VAL A 244 5.04 -13.85 -24.18
CA VAL A 244 4.14 -15.00 -24.02
C VAL A 244 3.04 -15.01 -25.08
N VAL A 245 2.47 -13.84 -25.40
CA VAL A 245 1.49 -13.72 -26.50
C VAL A 245 2.13 -14.12 -27.83
N ALA A 246 3.36 -13.68 -28.11
CA ALA A 246 4.08 -14.08 -29.31
C ALA A 246 4.35 -15.59 -29.35
N LEU A 247 4.72 -16.20 -28.21
CA LEU A 247 4.94 -17.64 -28.10
C LEU A 247 3.65 -18.44 -28.33
N LEU A 248 2.51 -17.99 -27.77
CA LEU A 248 1.22 -18.62 -27.98
C LEU A 248 0.74 -18.51 -29.44
N GLU A 249 0.97 -17.37 -30.09
CA GLU A 249 0.68 -17.21 -31.53
C GLU A 249 1.58 -18.10 -32.39
N LEU A 250 2.86 -18.21 -32.05
CA LEU A 250 3.78 -19.14 -32.71
C LEU A 250 3.32 -20.58 -32.54
N ALA A 251 2.93 -20.99 -31.32
CA ALA A 251 2.38 -22.31 -31.06
C ALA A 251 1.12 -22.59 -31.88
N ARG A 252 0.22 -21.59 -32.03
CA ARG A 252 -0.99 -21.69 -32.87
C ARG A 252 -0.64 -21.88 -34.35
N LEU A 253 0.36 -21.16 -34.87
CA LEU A 253 0.80 -21.28 -36.25
C LEU A 253 1.49 -22.63 -36.52
N LEU A 254 2.38 -23.05 -35.63
CA LEU A 254 3.06 -24.34 -35.72
C LEU A 254 2.07 -25.50 -35.58
N SER A 255 1.07 -25.41 -34.70
CA SER A 255 0.02 -26.42 -34.59
C SER A 255 -0.70 -26.64 -35.93
N LYS A 256 -1.05 -25.56 -36.64
CA LYS A 256 -1.62 -25.66 -38.00
C LYS A 256 -0.65 -26.30 -38.98
N LEU A 257 0.63 -25.91 -38.95
CA LEU A 257 1.66 -26.47 -39.82
C LEU A 257 1.88 -27.97 -39.57
N TYR A 258 1.86 -28.42 -38.32
CA TYR A 258 2.11 -29.82 -37.94
C TYR A 258 0.92 -30.76 -38.12
N THR A 259 -0.24 -30.25 -38.58
CA THR A 259 -1.42 -31.06 -38.94
C THR A 259 -1.09 -32.09 -40.04
N ASN A 260 -0.11 -31.80 -40.90
CA ASN A 260 0.36 -32.70 -41.95
C ASN A 260 1.75 -33.26 -41.59
N SER A 261 1.92 -34.57 -41.70
CA SER A 261 3.20 -35.25 -41.39
C SER A 261 4.36 -34.82 -42.29
N ARG A 262 4.07 -34.30 -43.50
CA ARG A 262 5.10 -33.84 -44.44
C ARG A 262 5.69 -32.47 -44.10
N THR A 263 5.00 -31.71 -43.25
CA THR A 263 5.40 -30.37 -42.83
C THR A 263 6.01 -30.34 -41.43
N HIS A 264 6.26 -31.52 -40.85
CA HIS A 264 7.01 -31.65 -39.60
C HIS A 264 8.43 -31.14 -39.82
N ALA A 265 8.92 -30.34 -38.87
CA ALA A 265 10.26 -29.81 -38.96
C ALA A 265 11.29 -30.93 -38.68
N LYS A 266 12.51 -30.73 -39.17
CA LYS A 266 13.62 -31.67 -38.94
C LYS A 266 13.98 -31.81 -37.46
N TYR A 267 13.86 -30.74 -36.68
CA TYR A 267 14.21 -30.72 -35.26
C TYR A 267 12.95 -30.52 -34.40
N PRO A 268 12.87 -31.18 -33.23
CA PRO A 268 11.78 -30.95 -32.27
C PRO A 268 11.89 -29.56 -31.61
N PHE A 269 10.74 -29.02 -31.20
CA PHE A 269 10.55 -27.71 -30.55
C PHE A 269 9.81 -27.84 -29.22
#